data_AF-A0A2T5PHU4-F1
#
_entry.id   AF-A0A2T5PHU4-F1
#
_cell.length_a   1.000
_cell.length_b   1.000
_cell.length_c   1.000
_cell.angle_alpha   90.00
_cell.angle_beta   90.00
_cell.angle_gamma   90.00
#
_symmetry.space_group_name_H-M   'P 1'
#
loop_
_entity.id
_entity.type
_entity.pdbx_description
1 polymer ?
#
loop_
_entity_poly.entity_id
_entity_poly.type
_entity_poly.pdbx_seq_one_letter_code
_entity_poly.pdbx_strand_id
1 'polypeptide(L)' 'MTMGLTLNLDLNTNDLDALFTLVDRSEAAAAAAAPHDPREQSRIIDVLAEIKSQIAIQKKTSNAISDVED' A
#
# COMPACT_ATOMS: atom_id res chain seq x y z
N MET A 1 11.02 -2.51 -19.23
CA MET A 1 9.62 -2.93 -19.47
C MET A 1 8.84 -2.62 -18.20
N THR A 2 7.70 -1.97 -18.32
CA THR A 2 6.83 -1.62 -17.18
C THR A 2 5.44 -2.23 -17.42
N MET A 3 4.79 -2.65 -16.34
CA MET A 3 3.43 -3.20 -16.35
C MET A 3 2.61 -2.42 -15.32
N GLY A 4 1.48 -1.86 -15.75
CA GLY A 4 0.50 -1.28 -14.84
C GLY A 4 -0.42 -2.36 -14.29
N LEU A 5 -0.73 -2.30 -13.00
CA LEU A 5 -1.64 -3.23 -12.33
C LEU A 5 -2.68 -2.44 -11.52
N THR A 6 -3.93 -2.85 -11.60
CA THR A 6 -5.01 -2.35 -10.73
C THR A 6 -5.46 -3.50 -9.83
N LEU A 7 -5.48 -3.26 -8.52
CA LEU A 7 -5.92 -4.23 -7.52
C LEU A 7 -7.25 -3.76 -6.92
N ASN A 8 -8.29 -4.58 -7.08
CA ASN A 8 -9.55 -4.41 -6.36
C ASN A 8 -9.56 -5.41 -5.20
N LEU A 9 -9.57 -4.91 -3.98
CA LEU A 9 -9.51 -5.72 -2.76
C LEU A 9 -10.73 -5.42 -1.88
N ASP A 10 -11.51 -6.46 -1.60
CA ASP A 10 -12.57 -6.40 -0.60
C ASP A 10 -11.98 -6.77 0.77
N LEU A 11 -11.63 -5.75 1.55
CA LEU A 11 -10.95 -5.91 2.84
C LEU A 11 -11.92 -5.63 3.98
N ASN A 12 -11.92 -6.50 4.99
CA ASN A 12 -12.56 -6.17 6.27
C ASN A 12 -11.61 -5.31 7.12
N THR A 13 -12.06 -4.90 8.31
CA THR A 13 -11.27 -4.05 9.23
C THR A 13 -9.93 -4.67 9.61
N ASN A 14 -9.89 -5.97 9.90
CA ASN A 14 -8.64 -6.64 10.29
C ASN A 14 -7.64 -6.69 9.13
N ASP A 15 -8.14 -6.94 7.92
CA ASP A 15 -7.31 -6.97 6.72
C ASP A 15 -6.80 -5.57 6.36
N LEU A 16 -7.60 -4.53 6.57
CA LEU A 16 -7.19 -3.13 6.43
C LEU A 16 -6.09 -2.77 7.44
N ASP A 17 -6.25 -3.15 8.71
CA ASP A 17 -5.24 -2.88 9.74
C ASP A 17 -3.92 -3.62 9.46
N ALA A 18 -4.01 -4.86 8.97
CA ALA A 18 -2.85 -5.62 8.52
C ALA A 18 -2.16 -4.95 7.33
N LEU A 19 -2.95 -4.48 6.35
CA LEU A 19 -2.42 -3.75 5.19
C LEU A 19 -1.75 -2.44 5.59
N PHE A 20 -2.36 -1.66 6.49
CA PHE A 20 -1.76 -0.44 7.03
C PHE A 20 -0.44 -0.72 7.74
N THR A 21 -0.41 -1.73 8.59
CA THR A 21 0.80 -2.15 9.30
C THR A 21 1.91 -2.55 8.33
N LEU A 22 1.56 -3.29 7.27
CA LEU A 22 2.51 -3.74 6.25
C LEU A 22 3.13 -2.55 5.50
N VAL A 23 2.31 -1.63 5.01
CA VAL A 23 2.80 -0.49 4.22
C VAL A 23 3.51 0.57 5.07
N ASP A 24 3.21 0.67 6.36
CA ASP A 24 3.94 1.53 7.30
C ASP A 24 5.28 0.95 7.72
N ARG A 25 5.45 -0.37 7.62
CA ARG A 25 6.68 -1.09 7.98
C ARG A 25 7.36 -1.72 6.76
N SER A 26 7.36 -1.01 5.64
CA SER A 26 7.85 -1.50 4.35
C SER A 26 9.31 -1.98 4.39
N GLU A 27 10.19 -1.28 5.10
CA GLU A 27 11.60 -1.68 5.26
C GLU A 27 11.74 -3.03 5.98
N ALA A 28 10.98 -3.23 7.06
CA ALA A 28 11.00 -4.49 7.80
C ALA A 28 10.42 -5.64 6.97
N ALA A 29 9.35 -5.38 6.22
CA ALA A 29 8.76 -6.36 5.31
C ALA A 29 9.74 -6.75 4.18
N ALA A 30 10.42 -5.77 3.59
CA ALA A 30 11.43 -6.01 2.56
C ALA A 30 12.64 -6.79 3.09
N ALA A 31 13.16 -6.41 4.26
CA ALA A 31 14.26 -7.12 4.91
C ALA A 31 13.91 -8.57 5.25
N ALA A 32 12.66 -8.85 5.63
CA ALA A 32 12.19 -10.20 5.89
C ALA A 32 12.02 -11.03 4.59
N ALA A 33 11.53 -10.42 3.52
CA ALA A 33 11.26 -11.09 2.25
C ALA A 33 12.53 -11.38 1.43
N ALA A 34 13.51 -10.47 1.45
CA ALA A 34 14.72 -10.59 0.65
C ALA A 34 15.98 -10.24 1.49
N PRO A 35 16.31 -11.01 2.55
CA PRO A 35 17.31 -10.62 3.56
C PRO A 35 18.73 -10.41 3.02
N HIS A 36 19.05 -10.96 1.84
CA HIS A 36 20.38 -10.90 1.25
C HIS A 36 20.42 -10.21 -0.12
N ASP A 37 19.32 -9.64 -0.60
CA ASP A 37 19.26 -8.91 -1.87
C ASP A 37 18.76 -7.48 -1.65
N PRO A 38 19.67 -6.50 -1.49
CA PRO A 38 19.31 -5.09 -1.33
C PRO A 38 18.54 -4.51 -2.52
N ARG A 39 18.73 -5.05 -3.73
CA ARG A 39 18.01 -4.56 -4.92
C ARG A 39 16.57 -5.04 -4.90
N GLU A 40 16.35 -6.30 -4.51
CA GLU A 40 15.01 -6.82 -4.32
C GLU A 40 14.30 -6.13 -3.15
N GLN A 41 14.98 -5.88 -2.03
CA GLN A 41 14.44 -5.09 -0.92
C GLN A 41 13.96 -3.70 -1.39
N SER A 42 14.80 -2.96 -2.12
CA SER A 42 14.43 -1.65 -2.66
C SER A 42 13.17 -1.72 -3.52
N ARG A 43 13.06 -2.73 -4.39
CA ARG A 43 11.87 -2.91 -5.25
C ARG A 43 10.61 -3.21 -4.45
N ILE A 44 10.72 -4.02 -3.38
CA ILE A 44 9.59 -4.31 -2.48
C ILE A 44 9.15 -3.03 -1.77
N ILE A 45 10.09 -2.23 -1.27
CA ILE A 45 9.81 -0.94 -0.63
C ILE A 45 9.06 -0.02 -1.60
N ASP A 46 9.53 0.08 -2.84
CA ASP A 46 8.90 0.91 -3.87
C ASP A 46 7.44 0.48 -4.14
N VAL A 47 7.18 -0.83 -4.25
CA VAL A 47 5.83 -1.36 -4.45
C VAL A 47 4.93 -1.06 -3.25
N LEU A 48 5.42 -1.26 -2.02
CA LEU A 48 4.65 -0.98 -0.81
C LEU A 48 4.38 0.53 -0.64
N ALA A 49 5.31 1.39 -1.05
CA ALA A 49 5.13 2.84 -1.08
C ALA A 49 4.04 3.26 -2.08
N GLU A 50 4.00 2.63 -3.26
CA GLU A 50 2.93 2.86 -4.24
C GLU A 50 1.57 2.44 -3.69
N ILE A 51 1.47 1.26 -3.06
CA ILE A 51 0.22 0.82 -2.41
C ILE A 51 -0.20 1.83 -1.33
N LYS A 52 0.73 2.31 -0.50
CA LYS A 52 0.45 3.34 0.52
C LYS A 52 -0.11 4.62 -0.09
N SER A 53 0.46 5.06 -1.20
CA SER A 53 0.00 6.23 -1.96
C SER A 53 -1.43 6.04 -2.46
N GLN A 54 -1.73 4.89 -3.08
CA GLN A 54 -3.07 4.59 -3.59
C GLN A 54 -4.11 4.56 -2.47
N ILE A 55 -3.77 4.02 -1.29
CA ILE A 55 -4.69 4.03 -0.15
C ILE A 55 -4.95 5.47 0.34
N ALA A 56 -3.93 6.33 0.37
CA ALA A 56 -4.11 7.74 0.74
C ALA A 56 -5.01 8.49 -0.25
N ILE A 57 -4.86 8.22 -1.55
CA ILE A 57 -5.72 8.76 -2.60
C ILE A 57 -7.17 8.32 -2.38
N GLN A 58 -7.40 7.01 -2.16
CA GLN A 58 -8.73 6.47 -1.93
C GLN A 58 -9.42 7.08 -0.70
N LYS A 59 -8.68 7.26 0.41
CA LYS A 59 -9.21 7.95 1.61
C LYS A 59 -9.60 9.39 1.32
N LYS A 60 -8.79 10.13 0.57
CA LYS A 60 -9.08 11.51 0.18
C LYS A 60 -10.32 11.60 -0.70
N THR A 61 -10.47 10.71 -1.67
CA THR A 61 -11.66 10.68 -2.54
C THR A 61 -12.92 10.33 -1.75
N SER A 62 -12.86 9.41 -0.79
CA SER A 62 -14.01 9.09 0.06
C SER A 62 -14.45 10.26 0.92
N ASN A 63 -13.51 10.98 1.54
CA ASN A 63 -13.84 12.16 2.37
C ASN A 63 -14.37 13.33 1.54
N ALA A 64 -13.87 13.53 0.31
CA ALA A 64 -14.36 14.60 -0.56
C ALA A 64 -15.81 14.37 -1.04
N ILE A 65 -16.28 13.12 -1.07
CA ILE A 65 -17.66 12.79 -1.44
C ILE A 65 -18.61 13.06 -0.25
N SER A 66 -18.17 12.80 0.99
CA SER A 66 -18.99 13.07 2.17
C SER A 66 -19.22 14.56 2.45
N ASP A 67 -18.33 15.44 1.99
CA ASP A 67 -18.44 16.90 2.20
C ASP A 67 -19.40 17.61 1.21
N VAL A 68 -19.97 16.89 0.22
CA VAL A 68 -20.85 17.47 -0.83
C VAL A 68 -22.34 17.24 -0.53
N GLU A 69 -22.68 16.49 0.51
CA GLU A 69 -24.07 16.11 0.85
C GLU A 69 -24.75 16.99 1.91
N ASP A 70 -24.19 18.16 2.28
CA ASP A 70 -24.81 19.15 3.18
C ASP A 70 -25.48 20.34 2.46
#